data_AF-A0A8I1JQS8-F1
#
_entry.id   AF-A0A8I1JQS8-F1
#
_cell.length_a   1.000
_cell.length_b   1.000
_cell.length_c   1.000
_cell.angle_alpha   90.00
_cell.angle_beta   90.00
_cell.angle_gamma   90.00
#
_symmetry.space_group_name_H-M   'P 1'
#
loop_
_entity.id
_entity.type
_entity.pdbx_description
1 polymer ?
#
loop_
_entity_poly.entity_id
_entity_poly.type
_entity_poly.pdbx_seq_one_letter_code
_entity_poly.pdbx_strand_id
1 'polypeptide(L)'
;MSPEKKIMATIRKGYRRPHDIEMLASEIYTWLCNDKLASREILMEFVSSVNNSKFPDVIQLTFEYLKRLSTHESELLYEESEKIGHLFDSINIMTTLGLHHDDNIIKESDELIINTLKSKRFTNPPKQINTEKPWWSRISDKLLKEHIPNKNL
;
A
#
# COMPACT_ATOMS: atom_id res chain seq x y z
N MET A 1 1.37 27.14 -1.97
CA MET A 1 0.38 26.62 -0.97
C MET A 1 1.10 25.58 -0.13
N SER A 2 0.98 25.60 1.20
CA SER A 2 1.66 24.60 2.04
C SER A 2 1.03 23.21 1.86
N PRO A 3 1.78 22.11 2.06
CA PRO A 3 1.24 20.75 2.07
C PRO A 3 -0.03 20.61 2.91
N GLU A 4 -0.02 21.19 4.11
CA GLU A 4 -1.13 21.13 5.07
C GLU A 4 -2.40 21.78 4.52
N LYS A 5 -2.27 22.96 3.91
CA LYS A 5 -3.40 23.65 3.27
C LYS A 5 -3.97 22.83 2.12
N LYS A 6 -3.11 22.15 1.36
CA LYS A 6 -3.54 21.26 0.26
C LYS A 6 -4.32 20.06 0.80
N ILE A 7 -3.81 19.38 1.83
CA ILE A 7 -4.46 18.23 2.46
C ILE A 7 -5.84 18.62 2.99
N MET A 8 -5.93 19.68 3.79
CA MET A 8 -7.20 20.14 4.35
C MET A 8 -8.20 20.55 3.27
N ALA A 9 -7.73 21.14 2.17
CA ALA A 9 -8.60 21.46 1.03
C ALA A 9 -9.14 20.20 0.34
N THR A 10 -8.33 19.14 0.21
CA THR A 10 -8.78 17.85 -0.33
C THR A 10 -9.76 17.16 0.62
N ILE A 11 -9.47 17.13 1.93
CA ILE A 11 -10.38 16.58 2.95
C ILE A 11 -11.75 17.27 2.89
N ARG A 12 -11.79 18.60 2.82
CA ARG A 12 -13.05 19.37 2.75
C ARG A 12 -13.87 19.10 1.49
N LYS A 13 -13.22 18.73 0.38
CA LYS A 13 -13.94 18.33 -0.85
C LYS A 13 -14.61 16.96 -0.71
N GLY A 14 -14.14 16.14 0.24
CA GLY A 14 -14.58 14.77 0.45
C GLY A 14 -14.08 13.81 -0.63
N TYR A 15 -14.34 12.53 -0.40
CA TYR A 15 -13.93 11.44 -1.27
C TYR A 15 -15.10 10.95 -2.11
N ARG A 16 -14.91 10.87 -3.43
CA ARG A 16 -15.91 10.31 -4.35
C ARG A 16 -15.68 8.82 -4.56
N ARG A 17 -14.43 8.37 -4.46
CA ARG A 17 -14.01 6.98 -4.68
C ARG A 17 -12.90 6.60 -3.69
N PRO A 18 -12.70 5.29 -3.39
CA PRO A 18 -11.55 4.80 -2.61
C PRO A 18 -10.21 5.35 -3.11
N HIS A 19 -10.06 5.46 -4.43
CA HIS A 19 -8.85 5.99 -5.07
C HIS A 19 -8.50 7.43 -4.65
N ASP A 20 -9.49 8.26 -4.31
CA ASP A 20 -9.21 9.63 -3.84
C ASP A 20 -8.47 9.61 -2.50
N ILE A 21 -8.78 8.62 -1.64
CA ILE A 21 -8.11 8.40 -0.36
C ILE A 21 -6.71 7.85 -0.60
N GLU A 22 -6.56 6.86 -1.49
CA GLU A 22 -5.25 6.31 -1.86
C GLU A 22 -4.29 7.39 -2.38
N MET A 23 -4.76 8.27 -3.28
CA MET A 23 -3.97 9.38 -3.80
C MET A 23 -3.54 10.35 -2.70
N LEU A 24 -4.48 10.75 -1.84
CA LEU A 24 -4.18 11.66 -0.73
C LEU A 24 -3.22 11.01 0.28
N ALA A 25 -3.42 9.74 0.60
CA ALA A 25 -2.53 8.98 1.48
C ALA A 25 -1.11 8.92 0.93
N SER A 26 -0.95 8.62 -0.36
CA SER A 26 0.36 8.63 -1.03
C SER A 26 1.02 10.01 -0.98
N GLU A 27 0.25 11.08 -1.14
CA GLU A 27 0.76 12.45 -1.07
C GLU A 27 1.21 12.81 0.36
N ILE A 28 0.38 12.51 1.36
CA ILE A 28 0.69 12.71 2.78
C ILE A 28 1.97 11.94 3.16
N TYR A 29 2.05 10.67 2.80
CA TYR A 29 3.21 9.83 3.08
C TYR A 29 4.47 10.39 2.42
N THR A 30 4.38 10.85 1.17
CA THR A 30 5.51 11.48 0.48
C THR A 30 6.01 12.72 1.23
N TRP A 31 5.11 13.58 1.71
CA TRP A 31 5.53 14.74 2.49
C TRP A 31 6.09 14.38 3.85
N LEU A 32 5.54 13.34 4.50
CA LEU A 32 6.05 12.82 5.77
C LEU A 32 7.49 12.31 5.61
N CYS A 33 7.77 11.50 4.59
CA CYS A 33 9.12 10.98 4.33
C CYS A 33 10.14 12.04 3.94
N ASN A 34 9.69 13.22 3.49
CA ASN A 34 10.55 14.34 3.12
C ASN A 34 10.68 15.40 4.24
N ASP A 35 10.18 15.11 5.45
CA ASP A 35 10.11 16.05 6.58
C ASP A 35 9.41 17.38 6.22
N LYS A 36 8.47 17.33 5.27
CA LYS A 36 7.71 18.49 4.77
C LYS A 36 6.36 18.68 5.46
N LEU A 37 5.97 17.77 6.35
CA LEU A 37 4.73 17.83 7.10
C LEU A 37 5.03 18.22 8.55
N ALA A 38 4.69 19.46 8.95
CA ALA A 38 5.10 19.98 10.26
C ALA A 38 4.17 19.55 11.41
N SER A 39 2.90 19.25 11.12
CA SER A 39 1.87 19.01 12.14
C SER A 39 1.32 17.59 12.11
N ARG A 40 1.36 16.92 13.27
CA ARG A 40 0.68 15.63 13.50
C ARG A 40 -0.84 15.75 13.45
N GLU A 41 -1.40 16.93 13.68
CA GLU A 41 -2.85 17.15 13.65
C GLU A 41 -3.42 16.87 12.25
N ILE A 42 -2.65 17.14 11.20
CA ILE A 42 -3.04 16.85 9.82
C ILE A 42 -3.28 15.36 9.59
N LEU A 43 -2.48 14.50 10.23
CA LEU A 43 -2.67 13.05 10.15
C LEU A 43 -3.95 12.63 10.88
N MET A 44 -4.22 13.20 12.05
CA MET A 44 -5.46 12.93 12.80
C MET A 44 -6.70 13.39 12.02
N GLU A 45 -6.64 14.56 11.38
CA GLU A 45 -7.71 15.07 10.51
C GLU A 45 -7.92 14.15 9.29
N PHE A 46 -6.84 13.69 8.65
CA PHE A 46 -6.93 12.73 7.56
C PHE A 46 -7.61 11.43 8.02
N VAL A 47 -7.14 10.81 9.11
CA VAL A 47 -7.71 9.56 9.65
C VAL A 47 -9.18 9.75 10.02
N SER A 48 -9.51 10.82 10.74
CA SER A 48 -10.88 11.16 11.12
C SER A 48 -11.78 11.35 9.89
N SER A 49 -11.28 12.02 8.85
CA SER A 49 -12.05 12.25 7.63
C SER A 49 -12.34 10.97 6.84
N VAL A 50 -11.42 10.01 6.83
CA VAL A 50 -11.63 8.69 6.20
C VAL A 50 -12.64 7.86 6.99
N ASN A 51 -12.49 7.81 8.32
CA ASN A 51 -13.40 7.08 9.21
C ASN A 51 -14.85 7.61 9.12
N ASN A 52 -15.03 8.90 8.88
CA ASN A 52 -16.34 9.53 8.72
C ASN A 52 -16.81 9.59 7.25
N SER A 53 -16.08 8.97 6.32
CA SER A 53 -16.43 8.96 4.90
C SER A 53 -17.34 7.78 4.52
N LYS A 54 -17.62 7.64 3.22
CA LYS A 54 -18.31 6.47 2.65
C LYS A 54 -17.40 5.24 2.52
N PHE A 55 -16.11 5.38 2.80
CA PHE A 55 -15.09 4.35 2.61
C PHE A 55 -14.23 4.18 3.89
N PRO A 56 -14.84 3.94 5.07
CA PRO A 56 -14.07 3.75 6.30
C PRO A 56 -13.21 2.47 6.26
N ASP A 57 -13.55 1.51 5.41
CA ASP A 57 -12.92 0.22 5.19
C ASP A 57 -12.01 0.20 3.95
N VAL A 58 -11.51 1.37 3.52
CA VAL A 58 -10.71 1.51 2.28
C VAL A 58 -9.53 0.53 2.20
N ILE A 59 -8.85 0.23 3.31
CA ILE A 59 -7.75 -0.74 3.32
C ILE A 59 -8.25 -2.13 2.95
N GLN A 60 -9.39 -2.57 3.50
CA GLN A 60 -9.98 -3.86 3.16
C GLN A 60 -10.38 -3.91 1.68
N LEU A 61 -10.98 -2.84 1.15
CA LEU A 61 -11.36 -2.76 -0.26
C LEU A 61 -10.13 -2.86 -1.19
N THR A 62 -9.05 -2.16 -0.86
CA THR A 62 -7.78 -2.23 -1.61
C THR A 62 -7.14 -3.62 -1.50
N PHE A 63 -7.19 -4.25 -0.32
CA PHE A 63 -6.69 -5.61 -0.09
C PHE A 63 -7.47 -6.67 -0.88
N GLU A 64 -8.80 -6.62 -0.87
CA GLU A 64 -9.61 -7.54 -1.67
C GLU A 64 -9.33 -7.41 -3.16
N TYR A 65 -9.04 -6.20 -3.64
CA TYR A 65 -8.63 -6.02 -5.03
C TYR A 65 -7.26 -6.62 -5.31
N LEU A 66 -6.28 -6.40 -4.41
CA LEU A 66 -4.95 -7.02 -4.51
C LEU A 66 -5.07 -8.55 -4.58
N LYS A 67 -5.88 -9.14 -3.68
CA LYS A 67 -6.13 -10.58 -3.63
C LYS A 67 -6.66 -11.10 -4.94
N ARG A 68 -7.72 -10.49 -5.49
CA ARG A 68 -8.33 -10.90 -6.77
C ARG A 68 -7.34 -10.91 -7.93
N LEU A 69 -6.49 -9.88 -8.05
CA LEU A 69 -5.48 -9.82 -9.11
C LEU A 69 -4.37 -10.86 -8.90
N SER A 70 -3.90 -11.00 -7.66
CA SER A 70 -2.81 -11.91 -7.30
C SER A 70 -3.19 -13.38 -7.49
N THR A 71 -4.44 -13.75 -7.19
CA THR A 71 -4.92 -15.14 -7.23
C THR A 71 -5.64 -15.53 -8.52
N HIS A 72 -5.79 -14.63 -9.50
CA HIS A 72 -6.36 -15.01 -10.79
C HIS A 72 -5.51 -16.11 -11.44
N GLU A 73 -6.06 -17.04 -12.23
CA GLU A 73 -5.24 -18.16 -12.75
C GLU A 73 -4.48 -17.83 -14.05
N SER A 74 -4.93 -16.83 -14.80
CA SER A 74 -4.35 -16.45 -16.09
C SER A 74 -3.00 -15.75 -15.94
N GLU A 75 -2.18 -15.74 -17.00
CA GLU A 75 -1.02 -14.84 -17.04
C GLU A 75 -1.46 -13.39 -16.80
N LEU A 76 -0.62 -12.65 -16.06
CA LEU A 76 -0.87 -11.25 -15.77
C LEU A 76 -0.38 -10.39 -16.93
N LEU A 77 -1.22 -9.45 -17.35
CA LEU A 77 -0.78 -8.36 -18.21
C LEU A 77 0.24 -7.47 -17.44
N TYR A 78 1.04 -6.73 -18.19
CA TYR A 78 2.02 -5.80 -17.60
C TYR A 78 1.33 -4.78 -16.68
N GLU A 79 0.18 -4.25 -17.09
CA GLU A 79 -0.61 -3.29 -16.34
C GLU A 79 -1.16 -3.88 -15.04
N GLU A 80 -1.53 -5.16 -15.04
CA GLU A 80 -2.01 -5.86 -13.84
C GLU A 80 -0.86 -6.08 -12.86
N SER A 81 0.34 -6.39 -13.36
CA SER A 81 1.57 -6.52 -12.59
C SER A 81 1.95 -5.21 -11.89
N GLU A 82 1.91 -4.09 -12.62
CA GLU A 82 2.11 -2.75 -12.04
C GLU A 82 1.00 -2.39 -11.03
N LYS A 83 -0.24 -2.80 -11.30
CA LYS A 83 -1.37 -2.54 -10.39
C LYS A 83 -1.23 -3.29 -9.08
N ILE A 84 -0.74 -4.52 -9.09
CA ILE A 84 -0.45 -5.30 -7.88
C ILE A 84 0.56 -4.57 -7.00
N GLY A 85 1.66 -4.08 -7.57
CA GLY A 85 2.66 -3.28 -6.85
C GLY A 85 2.04 -2.02 -6.22
N HIS A 86 1.20 -1.32 -6.98
CA HIS A 86 0.54 -0.10 -6.50
C HIS A 86 -0.44 -0.38 -5.36
N LEU A 87 -1.21 -1.47 -5.43
CA LEU A 87 -2.15 -1.84 -4.37
C LEU A 87 -1.40 -2.21 -3.09
N PHE A 88 -0.28 -2.93 -3.21
CA PHE A 88 0.57 -3.24 -2.07
C PHE A 88 1.18 -2.00 -1.41
N ASP A 89 1.67 -1.04 -2.22
CA ASP A 89 2.11 0.26 -1.74
C ASP A 89 0.98 0.99 -0.99
N SER A 90 -0.20 1.08 -1.59
CA SER A 90 -1.36 1.78 -1.01
C SER A 90 -1.76 1.20 0.35
N ILE A 91 -1.81 -0.13 0.49
CA ILE A 91 -2.14 -0.79 1.77
C ILE A 91 -1.12 -0.41 2.85
N ASN A 92 0.18 -0.53 2.54
CA ASN A 92 1.24 -0.23 3.51
C ASN A 92 1.27 1.26 3.87
N ILE A 93 1.06 2.15 2.90
CA ILE A 93 0.99 3.60 3.12
C ILE A 93 -0.18 3.94 4.04
N MET A 94 -1.39 3.51 3.70
CA MET A 94 -2.60 3.79 4.48
C MET A 94 -2.49 3.25 5.92
N THR A 95 -1.93 2.05 6.07
CA THR A 95 -1.63 1.45 7.38
C THR A 95 -0.62 2.27 8.16
N THR A 96 0.46 2.73 7.51
CA THR A 96 1.50 3.56 8.15
C THR A 96 0.95 4.90 8.61
N LEU A 97 -0.02 5.46 7.88
CA LEU A 97 -0.68 6.72 8.25
C LEU A 97 -1.73 6.56 9.36
N GLY A 98 -1.97 5.32 9.85
CA GLY A 98 -2.84 5.05 10.98
C GLY A 98 -4.31 4.88 10.62
N LEU A 99 -4.64 4.57 9.35
CA LEU A 99 -5.99 4.15 9.00
C LEU A 99 -6.31 2.78 9.62
N HIS A 100 -7.56 2.62 10.05
CA HIS A 100 -8.03 1.38 10.68
C HIS A 100 -8.01 0.22 9.68
N HIS A 101 -7.55 -0.95 10.15
CA HIS A 101 -7.42 -2.17 9.36
C HIS A 101 -7.48 -3.39 10.29
N ASP A 102 -7.74 -4.56 9.71
CA ASP A 102 -7.59 -5.85 10.39
C ASP A 102 -6.10 -6.14 10.64
N ASP A 103 -5.78 -6.64 11.84
CA ASP A 103 -4.42 -6.92 12.31
C ASP A 103 -3.61 -7.83 11.36
N ASN A 104 -4.29 -8.67 10.57
CA ASN A 104 -3.63 -9.63 9.66
C ASN A 104 -3.38 -9.09 8.26
N ILE A 105 -3.95 -7.94 7.85
CA ILE A 105 -3.87 -7.46 6.45
C ILE A 105 -2.42 -7.31 5.96
N ILE A 106 -1.52 -6.80 6.80
CA ILE A 106 -0.10 -6.66 6.41
C ILE A 106 0.55 -8.02 6.19
N LYS A 107 0.25 -9.00 7.06
CA LYS A 107 0.80 -10.35 6.92
C LYS A 107 0.25 -11.04 5.67
N GLU A 108 -1.06 -10.98 5.44
CA GLU A 108 -1.69 -11.62 4.29
C GLU A 108 -1.29 -10.94 2.96
N SER A 109 -1.19 -9.62 2.93
CA SER A 109 -0.72 -8.89 1.74
C SER A 109 0.73 -9.22 1.40
N ASP A 110 1.61 -9.35 2.40
CA ASP A 110 2.99 -9.81 2.19
C ASP A 110 3.03 -11.22 1.58
N GLU A 111 2.23 -12.15 2.10
CA GLU A 111 2.16 -13.53 1.60
C GLU A 111 1.65 -13.58 0.15
N LEU A 112 0.63 -12.78 -0.19
CA LEU A 112 0.13 -12.64 -1.55
C LEU A 112 1.21 -12.14 -2.51
N ILE A 113 1.96 -11.10 -2.13
CA ILE A 113 3.03 -10.55 -2.96
C ILE A 113 4.17 -11.57 -3.13
N ILE A 114 4.59 -12.25 -2.06
CA ILE A 114 5.63 -13.28 -2.14
C ILE A 114 5.22 -14.40 -3.09
N ASN A 115 4.00 -14.92 -2.94
CA ASN A 115 3.48 -15.98 -3.80
C ASN A 115 3.37 -15.51 -5.26
N THR A 116 2.96 -14.27 -5.47
CA THR A 116 2.85 -13.67 -6.80
C THR A 116 4.22 -13.56 -7.47
N LEU A 117 5.24 -13.05 -6.76
CA LEU A 117 6.62 -12.90 -7.26
C LEU A 117 7.31 -14.25 -7.53
N LYS A 118 6.99 -15.30 -6.76
CA LYS A 118 7.48 -16.66 -7.01
C LYS A 118 6.80 -17.33 -8.20
N SER A 119 5.61 -16.87 -8.58
CA SER A 119 4.85 -17.50 -9.65
C SER A 119 5.51 -17.22 -11.01
N LYS A 120 5.49 -18.22 -11.91
CA LYS A 120 5.95 -18.07 -13.30
C LYS A 120 5.08 -17.11 -14.12
N ARG A 121 3.95 -16.66 -13.57
CA ARG A 121 3.02 -15.71 -14.18
C ARG A 121 3.59 -14.29 -14.19
N PHE A 122 4.58 -14.02 -13.35
CA PHE A 122 5.23 -12.73 -13.22
C PHE A 122 6.47 -12.66 -14.12
N THR A 123 6.25 -12.46 -15.43
CA THR A 123 7.35 -12.41 -16.41
C THR A 123 8.19 -11.14 -16.31
N ASN A 124 7.62 -10.06 -15.76
CA ASN A 124 8.31 -8.80 -15.49
C ASN A 124 7.98 -8.34 -14.07
N PRO A 125 8.89 -8.44 -13.08
CA PRO A 125 8.68 -7.89 -11.74
C PRO A 125 8.23 -6.42 -11.83
N PRO A 126 7.35 -5.93 -10.93
CA PRO A 126 6.86 -4.57 -11.03
C PRO A 126 8.07 -3.64 -10.95
N LYS A 127 8.11 -2.59 -11.76
CA LYS A 127 9.16 -1.55 -11.65
C LYS A 127 9.19 -0.89 -10.27
N GLN A 128 8.14 -1.14 -9.48
CA GLN A 128 7.87 -0.59 -8.16
C GLN A 128 8.49 -1.37 -7.01
N ILE A 129 9.26 -2.45 -7.25
CA ILE A 129 10.12 -3.02 -6.20
C ILE A 129 11.21 -1.98 -5.90
N ASN A 130 10.89 -1.03 -5.04
CA ASN A 130 11.80 -0.04 -4.51
C ASN A 130 12.14 -0.43 -3.07
N THR A 131 13.31 -1.04 -2.87
CA THR A 131 13.79 -1.46 -1.55
C THR A 131 14.04 -0.30 -0.58
N GLU A 132 14.03 0.96 -1.03
CA GLU A 132 14.03 2.13 -0.14
C GLU A 132 12.73 2.25 0.66
N LYS A 133 11.64 1.61 0.19
CA LYS A 133 10.39 1.53 0.96
C LYS A 133 10.48 0.37 1.96
N PRO A 134 10.15 0.58 3.25
CA PRO A 134 10.31 -0.43 4.29
C PRO A 134 9.59 -1.75 4.01
N TRP A 135 8.42 -1.70 3.35
CA TRP A 135 7.67 -2.90 3.03
C TRP A 135 8.27 -3.72 1.89
N TRP A 136 8.83 -3.08 0.85
CA TRP A 136 9.53 -3.82 -0.19
C TRP A 136 10.83 -4.42 0.31
N SER A 137 11.57 -3.71 1.19
CA SER A 137 12.70 -4.30 1.91
C SER A 137 12.28 -5.53 2.72
N ARG A 138 11.16 -5.47 3.44
CA ARG A 138 10.60 -6.62 4.16
C ARG A 138 10.27 -7.81 3.25
N ILE A 139 9.74 -7.55 2.05
CA ILE A 139 9.48 -8.61 1.05
C ILE A 139 10.79 -9.21 0.53
N SER A 140 11.76 -8.37 0.17
CA SER A 140 13.08 -8.82 -0.29
C SER A 140 13.76 -9.70 0.76
N ASP A 141 13.76 -9.30 2.02
CA ASP A 141 14.35 -10.08 3.12
C ASP A 141 13.67 -11.44 3.29
N LYS A 142 12.33 -11.50 3.20
CA LYS A 142 11.57 -12.75 3.27
C LYS A 142 11.93 -13.69 2.11
N LEU A 143 11.98 -13.15 0.89
CA LEU A 143 12.36 -13.93 -0.31
C LEU A 143 13.80 -14.45 -0.23
N LEU A 144 14.74 -13.64 0.28
CA LEU A 144 16.13 -14.05 0.47
C LEU A 144 16.27 -15.16 1.51
N LYS A 145 15.56 -15.06 2.65
CA LYS A 145 15.57 -16.08 3.70
C LYS A 145 15.04 -17.43 3.22
N GLU A 146 14.09 -17.43 2.29
CA GLU A 146 13.54 -18.67 1.71
C GLU A 146 14.46 -19.28 0.64
N HIS A 147 15.35 -18.49 0.00
CA HIS A 147 16.32 -18.96 -0.99
C HIS A 147 17.65 -19.43 -0.38
N ILE A 148 17.90 -19.15 0.89
CA ILE A 148 18.98 -19.78 1.64
C ILE A 148 18.42 -21.13 2.13
N PRO A 149 18.73 -22.28 1.50
CA PRO A 149 18.40 -23.55 2.13
C PRO A 149 19.06 -23.55 3.50
N ASN A 150 18.35 -24.03 4.52
CA ASN A 150 18.92 -24.35 5.83
C ASN A 150 20.21 -25.16 5.63
N LYS A 151 21.35 -24.46 5.51
CA LYS A 151 22.65 -25.03 5.79
C LYS A 151 22.75 -24.92 7.29
N ASN A 152 22.67 -26.09 7.91
CA ASN A 152 22.85 -26.39 9.33
C ASN A 152 21.53 -26.55 10.10
N LEU A 153 21.06 -27.79 10.14
CA LEU A 153 20.93 -28.57 11.38
C LEU A 153 21.12 -30.06 11.04
#